data_AF-A0A2K3J3J2-F1
#
_entry.id   AF-A0A2K3J3J2-F1
#
_cell.length_a   1.000
_cell.length_b   1.000
_cell.length_c   1.000
_cell.angle_alpha   90.00
_cell.angle_beta   90.00
_cell.angle_gamma   90.00
#
_symmetry.space_group_name_H-M   'P 1'
#
loop_
_entity.id
_entity.type
_entity.pdbx_description
1 polymer ?
#
loop_
_entity_poly.entity_id
_entity_poly.type
_entity_poly.pdbx_seq_one_letter_code
_entity_poly.pdbx_strand_id
1 'polypeptide(L)'
;MHLNTPGLAYVYWMKIEEFGTDTSQGYIGVTTNPRRRWKDHISHCKHERHTNPHVMHAAKKHGLDNIIFEVIFGGTIDQCYEYEKELRPKPKIGWNLMAGGKINTPTLEGLQRIRKASKKPKTESQKEKMRWRSYNTRNHINLTLQEFRKLENYKAFEKEQRLFWKAYKLKHNVKISFAEYIDTFRIDFDTYYEIKDKKLFHVTDAMEYESVEHIIK
;
A
#
# COMPACT_ATOMS: atom_id res chain seq x y z
N MET A 1 -32.07 -28.16 -8.74
CA MET A 1 -30.70 -28.17 -9.30
C MET A 1 -30.42 -26.81 -9.93
N HIS A 2 -29.60 -25.97 -9.29
CA HIS A 2 -29.13 -24.74 -9.94
C HIS A 2 -28.01 -25.12 -10.91
N LEU A 3 -28.32 -25.03 -12.21
CA LEU A 3 -27.31 -25.11 -13.26
C LEU A 3 -26.40 -23.90 -13.09
N ASN A 4 -25.22 -24.15 -12.53
CA ASN A 4 -24.15 -23.17 -12.41
C ASN A 4 -23.69 -22.88 -13.84
N THR A 5 -24.21 -21.80 -14.46
CA THR A 5 -23.80 -21.42 -15.82
C THR A 5 -22.29 -21.21 -15.79
N PRO A 6 -21.48 -22.03 -16.49
CA PRO A 6 -20.04 -21.87 -16.45
C PRO A 6 -19.69 -20.45 -16.88
N GLY A 7 -18.99 -19.72 -16.01
CA GLY A 7 -18.67 -18.32 -16.22
C GLY A 7 -17.90 -18.16 -17.53
N LEU A 8 -18.48 -17.42 -18.47
CA LEU A 8 -17.87 -17.10 -19.75
C LEU A 8 -16.55 -16.34 -19.50
N ALA A 9 -15.50 -16.80 -20.16
CA ALA A 9 -14.17 -16.23 -20.11
C ALA A 9 -13.61 -16.04 -21.52
N TYR A 10 -12.52 -15.29 -21.59
CA TYR A 10 -11.88 -14.88 -22.82
C TYR A 10 -10.37 -14.99 -22.70
N VAL A 11 -9.74 -15.48 -23.76
CA VAL A 11 -8.30 -15.37 -23.97
C VAL A 11 -8.07 -14.13 -24.82
N TYR A 12 -7.17 -13.28 -24.35
CA TYR A 12 -6.79 -12.06 -25.05
C TYR A 12 -5.30 -12.04 -25.34
N TRP A 13 -4.94 -11.29 -26.36
CA TRP A 13 -3.58 -11.04 -26.81
C TRP A 13 -3.31 -9.54 -26.80
N MET A 14 -2.30 -9.14 -26.04
CA MET A 14 -1.71 -7.81 -26.08
C MET A 14 -0.49 -7.85 -26.99
N LYS A 15 -0.54 -7.12 -28.09
CA LYS A 15 0.49 -7.11 -29.13
C LYS A 15 0.72 -5.71 -29.68
N ILE A 16 1.73 -5.57 -30.54
CA ILE A 16 1.86 -4.43 -31.45
C ILE A 16 1.51 -4.91 -32.86
N GLU A 17 1.17 -3.97 -33.75
CA GLU A 17 0.78 -4.27 -35.13
C GLU A 17 1.86 -5.10 -35.87
N GLU A 18 3.14 -4.81 -35.62
CA GLU A 18 4.29 -5.48 -36.25
C GLU A 18 4.33 -7.00 -36.04
N PHE A 19 3.67 -7.53 -35.00
CA PHE A 19 3.64 -8.97 -34.76
C PHE A 19 2.62 -9.71 -35.65
N GLY A 20 1.70 -8.98 -36.31
CA GLY A 20 0.69 -9.58 -37.17
C GLY A 20 -0.10 -10.69 -36.47
N THR A 21 0.02 -11.92 -36.98
CA THR A 21 -0.63 -13.13 -36.46
C THR A 21 0.31 -14.05 -35.68
N ASP A 22 1.56 -13.64 -35.44
CA ASP A 22 2.53 -14.44 -34.70
C ASP A 22 2.23 -14.43 -33.18
N THR A 23 1.36 -15.35 -32.78
CA THR A 23 0.99 -15.56 -31.38
C THR A 23 2.17 -15.94 -30.48
N SER A 24 3.36 -16.26 -30.99
CA SER A 24 4.56 -16.49 -30.15
C SER A 24 5.09 -15.20 -29.51
N GLN A 25 4.72 -14.04 -30.05
CA GLN A 25 5.04 -12.72 -29.52
C GLN A 25 3.93 -12.14 -28.63
N GLY A 26 4.19 -11.02 -27.98
CA GLY A 26 3.20 -10.32 -27.15
C GLY A 26 2.82 -11.07 -25.87
N TYR A 27 1.82 -10.55 -25.16
CA TYR A 27 1.31 -11.12 -23.90
C TYR A 27 -0.06 -11.75 -24.12
N ILE A 28 -0.23 -13.00 -23.72
CA ILE A 28 -1.53 -13.69 -23.74
C ILE A 28 -2.01 -13.90 -22.30
N GLY A 29 -3.30 -13.70 -22.06
CA GLY A 29 -3.88 -13.92 -20.75
C GLY A 29 -5.36 -14.32 -20.80
N VAL A 30 -5.86 -14.80 -19.67
CA VAL A 30 -7.28 -15.17 -19.49
C VAL A 30 -8.00 -14.15 -18.59
N THR A 31 -9.24 -13.81 -18.94
CA THR A 31 -10.10 -12.92 -18.14
C THR A 31 -11.59 -13.20 -18.36
N THR A 32 -12.40 -12.97 -17.33
CA THR A 32 -13.87 -12.94 -17.45
C THR A 32 -14.41 -11.56 -17.81
N ASN A 33 -13.56 -10.52 -17.76
CA ASN A 33 -13.94 -9.15 -18.09
C ASN A 33 -12.80 -8.45 -18.87
N PRO A 34 -12.80 -8.54 -20.21
CA PRO A 34 -11.75 -7.97 -21.07
C PRO A 34 -11.58 -6.46 -20.89
N ARG A 35 -12.70 -5.71 -20.87
CA ARG A 35 -12.68 -4.24 -20.73
C ARG A 35 -12.04 -3.79 -19.44
N ARG A 36 -12.39 -4.42 -18.31
CA ARG A 36 -11.77 -4.13 -17.01
C ARG A 36 -10.29 -4.50 -17.03
N ARG A 37 -9.95 -5.69 -17.54
CA ARG A 37 -8.57 -6.16 -17.60
C ARG A 37 -7.66 -5.23 -18.40
N TRP A 38 -8.14 -4.72 -19.53
CA TRP A 38 -7.40 -3.73 -20.33
C TRP A 38 -7.14 -2.44 -19.55
N LYS A 39 -8.17 -1.88 -18.89
CA LYS A 39 -8.02 -0.70 -18.03
C LYS A 39 -6.99 -0.92 -16.92
N ASP A 40 -7.00 -2.10 -16.31
CA ASP A 40 -6.04 -2.47 -15.27
C ASP A 40 -4.62 -2.51 -15.84
N HIS A 41 -4.38 -3.17 -16.99
CA HIS A 41 -3.07 -3.18 -17.65
C HIS A 41 -2.56 -1.77 -17.96
N ILE A 42 -3.38 -0.92 -18.59
CA ILE A 42 -3.02 0.47 -18.91
C ILE A 42 -2.69 1.26 -17.65
N SER A 43 -3.56 1.22 -16.64
CA SER A 43 -3.33 1.90 -15.37
C SER A 43 -2.07 1.39 -14.68
N HIS A 44 -1.79 0.10 -14.76
CA HIS A 44 -0.63 -0.51 -14.14
C HIS A 44 0.68 -0.09 -14.81
N CYS A 45 0.70 -0.04 -16.14
CA CYS A 45 1.87 0.44 -16.88
C CYS A 45 2.10 1.95 -16.66
N LYS A 46 1.03 2.77 -16.69
CA LYS A 46 1.12 4.23 -16.49
C LYS A 46 1.70 4.62 -15.13
N HIS A 47 1.41 3.84 -14.09
CA HIS A 47 1.89 4.09 -12.72
C HIS A 47 3.02 3.15 -12.31
N GLU A 48 3.70 2.52 -13.28
CA GLU A 48 4.86 1.64 -13.05
C GLU A 48 4.64 0.54 -12.01
N ARG A 49 3.41 0.02 -11.92
CA ARG A 49 2.96 -0.98 -10.94
C ARG A 49 2.55 -2.33 -11.56
N HIS A 50 2.84 -2.52 -12.85
CA HIS A 50 2.58 -3.77 -13.56
C HIS A 50 3.44 -4.92 -12.99
N THR A 51 2.80 -6.03 -12.65
CA THR A 51 3.47 -7.19 -12.03
C THR A 51 4.37 -7.96 -13.00
N ASN A 52 4.07 -7.89 -14.31
CA ASN A 52 4.92 -8.45 -15.35
C ASN A 52 5.81 -7.34 -15.95
N PRO A 53 7.15 -7.41 -15.78
CA PRO A 53 8.08 -6.42 -16.29
C PRO A 53 8.20 -6.44 -17.82
N HIS A 54 7.94 -7.56 -18.51
CA HIS A 54 8.00 -7.60 -19.97
C HIS A 54 6.90 -6.76 -20.61
N VAL A 55 5.68 -6.82 -20.07
CA VAL A 55 4.57 -5.95 -20.50
C VAL A 55 4.90 -4.49 -20.22
N MET A 56 5.50 -4.19 -19.06
CA MET A 56 5.94 -2.84 -18.72
C MET A 56 7.00 -2.32 -19.72
N HIS A 57 8.01 -3.14 -20.01
CA HIS A 57 9.09 -2.77 -20.93
C HIS A 57 8.56 -2.61 -22.36
N ALA A 58 7.64 -3.46 -22.80
CA ALA A 58 6.97 -3.31 -24.09
C ALA A 58 6.20 -1.99 -24.18
N ALA A 59 5.42 -1.65 -23.15
CA ALA A 59 4.71 -0.38 -23.06
C ALA A 59 5.64 0.84 -23.09
N LYS A 60 6.79 0.77 -22.40
CA LYS A 60 7.81 1.84 -22.43
C LYS A 60 8.49 1.94 -23.79
N LYS A 61 8.80 0.82 -24.42
CA LYS A 61 9.52 0.75 -25.70
C LYS A 61 8.66 1.20 -26.88
N HIS A 62 7.42 0.74 -26.94
CA HIS A 62 6.55 0.94 -28.09
C HIS A 62 5.49 2.03 -27.87
N GLY A 63 5.29 2.49 -26.63
CA GLY A 63 4.20 3.40 -26.28
C GLY A 63 2.90 2.64 -26.00
N LEU A 64 2.12 3.13 -25.02
CA LEU A 64 0.86 2.48 -24.62
C LEU A 64 -0.20 2.52 -25.73
N ASP A 65 -0.22 3.58 -26.53
CA ASP A 65 -1.20 3.77 -27.61
C ASP A 65 -0.99 2.80 -28.77
N ASN A 66 0.21 2.22 -28.90
CA ASN A 66 0.56 1.24 -29.92
C ASN A 66 0.30 -0.21 -29.48
N ILE A 67 -0.12 -0.44 -28.23
CA ILE A 67 -0.48 -1.78 -27.75
C ILE A 67 -1.94 -2.06 -28.08
N ILE A 68 -2.15 -3.08 -28.89
CA ILE A 68 -3.45 -3.60 -29.30
C ILE A 68 -3.88 -4.66 -28.29
N PHE A 69 -5.14 -4.58 -27.84
CA PHE A 69 -5.78 -5.60 -27.02
C PHE A 69 -6.83 -6.33 -27.87
N GLU A 70 -6.56 -7.59 -28.18
CA GLU A 70 -7.40 -8.42 -29.06
C GLU A 70 -7.95 -9.62 -28.29
N VAL A 71 -9.25 -9.90 -28.40
CA VAL A 71 -9.82 -11.16 -27.88
C VAL A 71 -9.72 -12.21 -28.97
N ILE A 72 -8.99 -13.29 -28.69
CA ILE A 72 -8.67 -14.33 -29.68
C ILE A 72 -9.45 -15.64 -29.47
N PHE A 73 -10.01 -15.84 -28.26
CA PHE A 73 -10.86 -16.99 -27.96
C PHE A 73 -11.85 -16.66 -26.85
N GLY A 74 -13.06 -17.24 -26.93
CA GLY A 74 -14.09 -17.12 -25.91
C GLY A 74 -14.74 -18.47 -25.62
N GLY A 75 -14.94 -18.79 -24.35
CA GLY A 75 -15.50 -20.08 -23.94
C GLY A 75 -15.63 -20.20 -22.43
N THR A 76 -15.73 -21.44 -21.95
CA THR A 76 -15.63 -21.68 -20.50
C THR A 76 -14.23 -21.30 -20.00
N ILE A 77 -14.14 -20.95 -18.71
CA ILE A 77 -12.84 -20.62 -18.09
C ILE A 77 -11.81 -21.74 -18.27
N ASP A 78 -12.23 -22.99 -18.23
CA ASP A 78 -11.35 -24.15 -18.37
C ASP A 78 -10.83 -24.29 -19.80
N GLN A 79 -11.72 -24.14 -20.80
CA GLN A 79 -11.30 -24.09 -22.21
C GLN A 79 -10.32 -22.93 -22.47
N CYS A 80 -10.55 -21.76 -21.87
CA CYS A 80 -9.65 -20.62 -22.03
C CYS A 80 -8.27 -20.89 -21.44
N TYR A 81 -8.18 -21.58 -20.29
CA TYR A 81 -6.90 -21.97 -19.72
C TYR A 81 -6.17 -23.03 -20.56
N GLU A 82 -6.87 -24.04 -21.08
CA GLU A 82 -6.23 -25.00 -22.00
C GLU A 82 -5.74 -24.31 -23.28
N TYR A 83 -6.54 -23.40 -23.86
CA TYR A 83 -6.12 -22.62 -25.03
C TYR A 83 -4.91 -21.71 -24.73
N GLU A 84 -4.89 -21.04 -23.57
CA GLU A 84 -3.72 -20.25 -23.14
C GLU A 84 -2.47 -21.14 -22.99
N LYS A 85 -2.62 -22.35 -22.44
CA LYS A 85 -1.53 -23.31 -22.26
C LYS A 85 -0.99 -23.85 -23.58
N GLU A 86 -1.83 -24.05 -24.58
CA GLU A 86 -1.40 -24.40 -25.95
C GLU A 86 -0.54 -23.29 -26.57
N LEU A 87 -0.93 -22.03 -26.37
CA LEU A 87 -0.19 -20.87 -26.89
C LEU A 87 1.04 -20.52 -26.02
N ARG A 88 1.03 -20.87 -24.74
CA ARG A 88 2.09 -20.58 -23.76
C ARG A 88 2.51 -21.85 -23.00
N PRO A 89 3.00 -22.90 -23.68
CA PRO A 89 3.31 -24.17 -23.03
C PRO A 89 4.55 -24.10 -22.11
N LYS A 90 5.39 -23.08 -22.29
CA LYS A 90 6.63 -22.86 -21.53
C LYS A 90 6.66 -21.42 -21.00
N PRO A 91 7.37 -21.17 -19.90
CA PRO A 91 7.61 -19.81 -19.43
C PRO A 91 8.43 -19.01 -20.46
N LYS A 92 8.34 -17.67 -20.38
CA LYS A 92 9.12 -16.73 -21.22
C LYS A 92 8.84 -16.82 -22.73
N ILE A 93 7.60 -17.10 -23.11
CA ILE A 93 7.14 -16.97 -24.50
C ILE A 93 6.56 -15.56 -24.68
N GLY A 94 7.10 -14.81 -25.64
CA GLY A 94 6.74 -13.41 -25.87
C GLY A 94 6.94 -12.56 -24.61
N TRP A 95 5.87 -11.91 -24.16
CA TRP A 95 5.85 -11.09 -22.95
C TRP A 95 5.33 -11.84 -21.72
N ASN A 96 4.97 -13.13 -21.81
CA ASN A 96 4.54 -13.93 -20.66
C ASN A 96 5.74 -14.38 -19.82
N LEU A 97 5.74 -14.10 -18.51
CA LEU A 97 6.76 -14.64 -17.60
C LEU A 97 6.59 -16.14 -17.35
N MET A 98 5.34 -16.58 -17.18
CA MET A 98 4.97 -17.93 -16.80
C MET A 98 4.31 -18.67 -17.96
N ALA A 99 4.34 -19.99 -17.90
CA ALA A 99 3.51 -20.81 -18.78
C ALA A 99 2.01 -20.56 -18.50
N GLY A 100 1.19 -20.73 -19.52
CA GLY A 100 -0.26 -20.62 -19.46
C GLY A 100 -0.93 -21.83 -18.81
N GLY A 101 -2.26 -21.72 -18.64
CA GLY A 101 -3.08 -22.75 -18.02
C GLY A 101 -3.50 -22.39 -16.60
N LYS A 102 -4.26 -23.29 -15.96
CA LYS A 102 -4.60 -23.14 -14.53
C LYS A 102 -3.31 -23.15 -13.73
N ILE A 103 -2.87 -21.96 -13.31
CA ILE A 103 -1.82 -21.83 -12.30
C ILE A 103 -2.32 -22.57 -11.08
N ASN A 104 -1.65 -23.68 -10.74
CA ASN A 104 -2.02 -24.51 -9.62
C ASN A 104 -2.24 -23.62 -8.40
N THR A 105 -3.40 -23.78 -7.77
CA THR A 105 -3.66 -23.40 -6.38
C THR A 105 -2.38 -23.58 -5.57
N PRO A 106 -1.97 -22.61 -4.73
CA PRO A 106 -0.75 -22.74 -3.95
C PRO A 106 -0.72 -24.15 -3.34
N THR A 107 0.36 -24.88 -3.55
CA THR A 107 0.46 -26.27 -3.10
C THR A 107 0.10 -26.33 -1.62
N LEU A 108 -0.44 -27.46 -1.13
CA LEU A 108 -0.74 -27.62 0.30
C LEU A 108 0.48 -27.25 1.15
N GLU A 109 1.69 -27.57 0.67
CA GLU A 109 2.95 -27.19 1.28
C GLU A 109 3.19 -25.66 1.27
N GLY A 110 2.93 -25.00 0.14
CA GLY A 110 2.96 -23.53 0.03
C GLY A 110 1.97 -22.86 0.98
N LEU A 111 0.74 -23.36 1.06
CA LEU A 111 -0.27 -22.90 2.02
C LEU A 111 0.16 -23.14 3.47
N GLN A 112 0.77 -24.29 3.76
CA GLN A 112 1.30 -24.59 5.10
C GLN A 112 2.46 -23.66 5.46
N ARG A 113 3.36 -23.33 4.54
CA ARG A 113 4.44 -22.35 4.76
C ARG A 113 3.86 -20.96 5.03
N ILE A 114 2.87 -20.52 4.26
CA ILE A 114 2.17 -19.24 4.48
C ILE A 114 1.49 -19.23 5.85
N ARG A 115 0.76 -20.29 6.21
CA ARG A 115 0.10 -20.44 7.51
C ARG A 115 1.08 -20.47 8.68
N LYS A 116 2.22 -21.16 8.55
CA LYS A 116 3.28 -21.18 9.57
C LYS A 116 3.90 -19.79 9.75
N ALA A 117 4.13 -19.06 8.66
CA ALA A 117 4.66 -17.70 8.71
C ALA A 117 3.65 -16.71 9.33
N SER A 118 2.35 -16.84 9.04
CA SER A 118 1.31 -15.96 9.59
C SER A 118 1.03 -16.18 11.07
N LYS A 119 1.35 -17.37 11.61
CA LYS A 119 1.16 -17.71 13.03
C LYS A 119 2.24 -17.13 13.96
N LYS A 120 3.39 -16.71 13.43
CA LYS A 120 4.44 -16.13 14.28
C LYS A 120 3.99 -14.73 14.75
N PRO A 121 3.98 -14.44 16.06
CA PRO A 121 3.70 -13.11 16.55
C PRO A 121 4.72 -12.15 15.95
N LYS A 122 4.23 -11.00 15.48
CA LYS A 122 5.12 -9.96 14.94
C LYS A 122 5.95 -9.38 16.09
N THR A 123 7.23 -9.15 15.83
CA THR A 123 8.10 -8.44 16.79
C THR A 123 7.64 -6.99 16.93
N GLU A 124 8.01 -6.32 18.03
CA GLU A 124 7.66 -4.90 18.21
C GLU A 124 8.19 -4.00 17.09
N SER A 125 9.40 -4.27 16.59
CA SER A 125 9.95 -3.56 15.42
C SER A 125 9.10 -3.76 14.15
N GLN A 126 8.55 -4.96 13.95
CA GLN A 126 7.64 -5.22 12.81
C GLN A 126 6.32 -4.48 12.98
N LYS A 127 5.74 -4.48 14.19
CA LYS A 127 4.51 -3.74 14.49
C LYS A 127 4.71 -2.24 14.31
N GLU A 128 5.82 -1.69 14.79
CA GLU A 128 6.21 -0.29 14.64
C GLU A 128 6.28 0.10 13.15
N LYS A 129 7.00 -0.66 12.32
CA LYS A 129 7.07 -0.41 10.87
C LYS A 129 5.69 -0.46 10.20
N MET A 130 4.79 -1.33 10.66
CA MET A 130 3.42 -1.37 10.16
C MET A 130 2.61 -0.13 10.57
N ARG A 131 2.73 0.34 11.82
CA ARG A 131 2.08 1.58 12.28
C ARG A 131 2.59 2.78 11.48
N TRP A 132 3.91 2.89 11.31
CA TRP A 132 4.56 3.93 10.50
C TRP A 132 4.02 3.97 9.06
N ARG A 133 4.00 2.83 8.35
CA ARG A 133 3.46 2.76 6.98
C ARG A 133 1.98 3.15 6.92
N SER A 134 1.19 2.66 7.88
CA SER A 134 -0.24 2.96 7.97
C SER A 134 -0.47 4.46 8.21
N TYR A 135 0.36 5.08 9.04
CA TYR A 135 0.30 6.50 9.35
C TYR A 135 0.65 7.37 8.14
N ASN A 136 1.77 7.09 7.45
CA ASN A 136 2.17 7.81 6.24
C ASN A 136 1.10 7.71 5.15
N THR A 137 0.58 6.50 4.92
CA THR A 137 -0.46 6.24 3.90
C THR A 137 -1.74 7.01 4.21
N ARG A 138 -2.24 6.92 5.46
CA ARG A 138 -3.51 7.55 5.85
C ARG A 138 -3.46 9.07 5.81
N ASN A 139 -2.33 9.66 6.17
CA ASN A 139 -2.19 11.11 6.25
C ASN A 139 -1.57 11.71 4.98
N HIS A 140 -1.23 10.89 3.97
CA HIS A 140 -0.54 11.32 2.76
C HIS A 140 0.75 12.11 3.04
N ILE A 141 1.54 11.64 4.01
CA ILE A 141 2.81 12.24 4.43
C ILE A 141 3.96 11.26 4.24
N ASN A 142 5.20 11.74 4.27
CA ASN A 142 6.40 10.92 4.10
C ASN A 142 7.38 11.09 5.27
N LEU A 143 6.98 10.69 6.48
CA LEU A 143 7.89 10.68 7.61
C LEU A 143 8.91 9.56 7.47
N THR A 144 10.14 9.82 7.90
CA THR A 144 11.11 8.77 8.24
C THR A 144 10.65 8.00 9.47
N LEU A 145 11.22 6.80 9.69
CA LEU A 145 10.91 6.01 10.88
C LEU A 145 11.34 6.72 12.18
N GLN A 146 12.44 7.47 12.14
CA GLN A 146 12.94 8.23 13.30
C GLN A 146 12.01 9.40 13.66
N GLU A 147 11.54 10.15 12.67
CA GLU A 147 10.54 11.21 12.86
C GLU A 147 9.22 10.65 13.41
N PHE A 148 8.79 9.50 12.89
CA PHE A 148 7.60 8.82 13.40
C PHE A 148 7.75 8.40 14.86
N ARG A 149 8.92 7.90 15.28
CA ARG A 149 9.21 7.59 16.69
C ARG A 149 9.12 8.81 17.59
N LYS A 150 9.73 9.93 17.17
CA LYS A 150 9.64 11.20 17.88
C LYS A 150 8.19 11.63 18.06
N LEU A 151 7.38 11.50 17.01
CA LEU A 151 5.95 11.78 17.05
C LEU A 151 5.16 10.83 17.97
N GLU A 152 5.44 9.52 17.95
CA GLU A 152 4.80 8.56 18.88
C GLU A 152 5.13 8.90 20.33
N ASN A 153 6.40 9.22 20.62
CA ASN A 153 6.84 9.62 21.96
C ASN A 153 6.16 10.92 22.42
N TYR A 154 6.10 11.93 21.56
CA TYR A 154 5.39 13.18 21.85
C TYR A 154 3.91 12.94 22.17
N LYS A 155 3.21 12.13 21.37
CA LYS A 155 1.80 11.80 21.61
C LYS A 155 1.58 11.03 22.92
N ALA A 156 2.52 10.16 23.29
CA ALA A 156 2.46 9.45 24.56
C ALA A 156 2.59 10.42 25.74
N PHE A 157 3.59 11.29 25.69
CA PHE A 157 3.81 12.34 26.69
C PHE A 157 2.62 13.30 26.82
N GLU A 158 2.10 13.83 25.69
CA GLU A 158 0.94 14.73 25.69
C GLU A 158 -0.29 14.07 26.34
N LYS A 159 -0.48 12.77 26.09
CA LYS A 159 -1.56 11.99 26.71
C LYS A 159 -1.39 11.89 28.23
N GLU A 160 -0.18 11.65 28.71
CA GLU A 160 0.13 11.62 30.15
C GLU A 160 -0.14 12.98 30.80
N GLN A 161 0.32 14.07 30.18
CA GLN A 161 0.07 15.44 30.67
C GLN A 161 -1.43 15.77 30.72
N ARG A 162 -2.19 15.35 29.71
CA ARG A 162 -3.66 15.52 29.71
C ARG A 162 -4.33 14.76 30.85
N LEU A 163 -3.86 13.55 31.18
CA LEU A 163 -4.39 12.77 32.29
C LEU A 163 -4.06 13.42 33.63
N PHE A 164 -2.81 13.85 33.81
CA PHE A 164 -2.38 14.57 35.00
C PHE A 164 -3.21 15.85 35.20
N TRP A 165 -3.34 16.68 34.15
CA TRP A 165 -4.14 17.90 34.19
C TRP A 165 -5.59 17.64 34.59
N LYS A 166 -6.22 16.61 34.02
CA LYS A 166 -7.60 16.23 34.39
C LYS A 166 -7.72 15.89 35.88
N ALA A 167 -6.75 15.16 36.43
CA ALA A 167 -6.73 14.82 37.85
C ALA A 167 -6.49 16.06 38.73
N TYR A 168 -5.55 16.92 38.34
CA TYR A 168 -5.24 18.16 39.05
C TYR A 168 -6.43 19.13 39.07
N LYS A 169 -7.05 19.36 37.91
CA LYS A 169 -8.24 20.19 37.75
C LYS A 169 -9.38 19.75 38.67
N LEU A 170 -9.62 18.43 38.75
CA LEU A 170 -10.65 17.86 39.62
C LEU A 170 -10.33 18.07 41.10
N LYS A 171 -9.06 17.88 41.51
CA LYS A 171 -8.61 17.99 42.90
C LYS A 171 -8.63 19.43 43.41
N HIS A 172 -8.26 20.39 42.58
CA HIS A 172 -8.04 21.78 42.98
C HIS A 172 -9.12 22.76 42.47
N ASN A 173 -10.19 22.24 41.85
CA ASN A 173 -11.30 23.03 41.30
C ASN A 173 -10.85 24.19 40.38
N VAL A 174 -9.81 23.94 39.59
CA VAL A 174 -9.19 24.96 38.75
C VAL A 174 -10.04 25.20 37.50
N LYS A 175 -10.27 26.47 37.14
CA LYS A 175 -11.14 26.84 36.01
C LYS A 175 -10.43 27.05 34.68
N ILE A 176 -9.10 27.08 34.66
CA ILE A 176 -8.35 27.26 33.41
C ILE A 176 -8.51 26.04 32.47
N SER A 177 -8.15 26.23 31.22
CA SER A 177 -8.12 25.22 30.15
C SER A 177 -6.80 24.45 30.17
N PHE A 178 -6.71 23.37 29.39
CA PHE A 178 -5.45 22.64 29.25
C PHE A 178 -4.39 23.47 28.53
N ALA A 179 -4.78 24.30 27.56
CA ALA A 179 -3.85 25.20 26.87
C ALA A 179 -3.25 26.20 27.87
N GLU A 180 -4.10 26.86 28.66
CA GLU A 180 -3.65 27.77 29.71
C GLU A 180 -2.81 27.05 30.77
N TYR A 181 -3.10 25.79 31.11
CA TYR A 181 -2.25 25.00 32.01
C TYR A 181 -0.86 24.76 31.42
N ILE A 182 -0.77 24.40 30.13
CA ILE A 182 0.52 24.18 29.48
C ILE A 182 1.33 25.48 29.41
N ASP A 183 0.67 26.60 29.10
CA ASP A 183 1.30 27.93 29.05
C ASP A 183 1.71 28.45 30.43
N THR A 184 0.87 28.23 31.45
CA THR A 184 1.07 28.75 32.83
C THR A 184 2.16 27.99 33.57
N PHE A 185 2.17 26.66 33.46
CA PHE A 185 3.11 25.83 34.19
C PHE A 185 4.42 25.61 33.42
N ARG A 186 4.54 26.19 32.21
CA ARG A 186 5.67 26.06 31.27
C ARG A 186 6.40 24.74 31.49
N ILE A 187 5.66 23.64 31.41
CA ILE A 187 6.25 22.30 31.46
C ILE A 187 7.07 22.27 30.19
N ASP A 188 8.39 22.43 30.27
CA ASP A 188 9.29 22.64 29.12
C ASP A 188 8.84 21.83 27.90
N PHE A 189 8.02 22.47 27.06
CA PHE A 189 7.78 22.07 25.69
C PHE A 189 8.86 22.76 24.88
N ASP A 190 10.14 22.62 25.29
CA ASP A 190 11.27 23.08 24.50
C ASP A 190 11.24 22.50 23.08
N THR A 191 10.47 21.41 22.89
CA THR A 191 10.26 20.77 21.61
C THR A 191 8.83 20.22 21.49
N TYR A 192 8.04 20.73 20.55
CA TYR A 192 6.85 20.03 20.06
C TYR A 192 6.94 19.80 18.55
N TYR A 193 6.28 18.74 18.07
CA TYR A 193 6.28 18.43 16.65
C TYR A 193 4.89 18.68 16.06
N GLU A 194 4.83 19.49 15.00
CA GLU A 194 3.59 19.80 14.29
C GLU A 194 3.64 19.26 12.85
N ILE A 195 2.51 18.82 12.32
CA ILE A 195 2.41 18.47 10.90
C ILE A 195 1.72 19.62 10.17
N LYS A 196 2.45 20.31 9.30
CA LYS A 196 1.94 21.32 8.37
C LYS A 196 2.33 20.93 6.95
N ASP A 197 1.46 21.13 5.97
CA ASP A 197 1.71 20.82 4.55
C ASP A 197 2.38 19.46 4.30
N LYS A 198 1.92 18.43 5.02
CA LYS A 198 2.42 17.05 4.93
C LYS A 198 3.89 16.86 5.36
N LYS A 199 4.47 17.82 6.08
CA LYS A 199 5.82 17.78 6.65
C LYS A 199 5.76 17.87 8.17
N LEU A 200 6.67 17.19 8.85
CA LEU A 200 6.86 17.31 10.30
C LEU A 200 7.80 18.47 10.57
N PHE A 201 7.34 19.42 11.39
CA PHE A 201 8.13 20.54 11.87
C PHE A 201 8.52 20.28 13.31
N HIS A 202 9.78 20.53 13.62
CA HIS A 202 10.26 20.66 14.98
C HIS A 202 10.08 22.12 15.40
N VAL A 203 9.22 22.37 16.38
CA VAL A 203 8.98 23.72 16.90
C VAL A 203 9.70 23.84 18.24
N THR A 204 10.68 24.74 18.29
CA THR A 204 11.42 25.13 19.49
C THR A 204 11.11 26.60 19.74
N ASP A 205 10.32 26.91 20.76
CA ASP A 205 10.21 28.29 21.24
C ASP A 205 11.34 28.51 22.26
N ALA A 206 12.47 29.03 21.79
CA ALA A 206 13.52 29.50 22.68
C ALA A 206 13.10 30.88 23.24
N MET A 207 12.58 30.90 24.46
CA MET A 207 12.61 32.10 25.31
C MET A 207 13.35 31.75 26.60
N GLU A 208 14.55 32.30 26.75
CA GLU A 208 15.31 32.24 27.99
C GLU A 208 14.54 32.91 29.16
N TYR A 209 14.66 32.31 30.36
CA TYR A 209 14.84 32.95 31.68
C TYR A 209 13.91 32.60 32.86
N GLU A 210 14.62 32.54 34.01
CA GLU A 210 14.34 32.80 35.43
C GLU A 210 13.39 31.90 36.26
N SER A 211 13.88 31.57 37.47
CA SER A 211 13.39 30.55 38.38
C SER A 211 12.00 30.84 38.98
N VAL A 212 11.22 29.77 39.12
CA VAL A 212 9.77 29.74 39.43
C VAL A 212 9.43 30.05 40.91
N GLU A 213 10.32 30.63 41.69
CA GLU A 213 10.06 30.82 43.14
C GLU A 213 9.07 31.96 43.48
N HIS A 214 8.63 32.79 42.52
CA HIS A 214 7.85 34.00 42.83
C HIS A 214 6.34 33.97 42.51
N ILE A 215 5.78 32.90 41.94
CA ILE A 215 4.38 32.92 41.45
C ILE A 215 3.37 32.26 42.43
N ILE A 216 3.82 31.65 43.53
CA ILE A 216 2.92 31.08 44.53
C ILE A 216 2.93 31.95 45.80
N LYS A 217 1.95 32.87 45.89
CA LYS A 217 1.39 33.40 47.13
C LYS A 217 -0.13 33.45 47.03
#